data_AF-A0A5B7HFJ6-F1
#
_entry.id   AF-A0A5B7HFJ6-F1
#
_cell.length_a   1.000
_cell.length_b   1.000
_cell.length_c   1.000
_cell.angle_alpha   90.00
_cell.angle_beta   90.00
_cell.angle_gamma   90.00
#
_symmetry.space_group_name_H-M   'P 1'
#
loop_
_entity.id
_entity.type
_entity.pdbx_description
1 polymer ?
#
loop_
_entity_poly.entity_id
_entity_poly.type
_entity_poly.pdbx_seq_one_letter_code
_entity_poly.pdbx_strand_id
1 'polypeptide(L)'
;MSLSGVLFWGIYQTTQVQNELVSVERLLDYCDLEPEAQWEIEGKTPNTEWPEHGIISYENVSLQYSECEAPVLKNLTFCIKGSEKVGIVGRTGAGKSSLVSSLFRLIESSGDIRIDSHNTKELGLHDIRGRLSIIPQNPVLFSTSVRINLDPYKQASDEKLWTILEEVQLL
;
A
#
# COMPACT_ATOMS: atom_id res chain seq x y z
N MET A 1 31.55 38.97 34.11
CA MET A 1 30.07 38.91 33.93
C MET A 1 29.43 38.92 35.30
N SER A 2 28.34 39.67 35.51
CA SER A 2 27.60 39.62 36.78
C SER A 2 26.88 38.27 36.91
N LEU A 3 26.79 37.75 38.13
CA LEU A 3 26.09 36.50 38.44
C LEU A 3 24.65 36.49 37.92
N SER A 4 23.98 37.64 38.00
CA SER A 4 22.61 37.84 37.49
C SER A 4 22.52 37.66 35.97
N GLY A 5 23.53 38.08 35.21
CA GLY A 5 23.54 37.92 33.76
C GLY A 5 23.66 36.45 33.34
N VAL A 6 24.49 35.69 34.03
CA VAL A 6 24.65 34.24 33.79
C VAL A 6 23.37 33.48 34.13
N LEU A 7 22.70 33.84 35.24
CA LEU A 7 21.42 33.23 35.65
C LEU A 7 20.30 33.49 34.64
N PHE A 8 20.16 34.73 34.18
CA PHE A 8 19.17 35.08 33.15
C PHE A 8 19.40 34.29 31.86
N TRP A 9 20.65 34.21 31.39
CA TRP A 9 21.01 33.45 30.20
C TRP A 9 20.75 31.95 30.36
N GLY A 10 21.06 31.38 31.53
CA GLY A 10 20.76 29.99 31.84
C GLY A 10 19.27 29.67 31.72
N ILE A 11 18.42 30.48 32.37
CA ILE A 11 16.95 30.30 32.32
C ILE A 11 16.44 30.43 30.88
N TYR A 12 16.89 31.46 30.16
CA TYR A 12 16.51 31.68 28.78
C TYR A 12 16.85 30.47 27.90
N GLN A 13 18.08 29.94 28.02
CA GLN A 13 18.51 28.79 27.24
C GLN A 13 17.74 27.51 27.61
N THR A 14 17.42 27.29 28.88
CA THR A 14 16.58 26.15 29.27
C THR A 14 15.19 26.24 28.65
N THR A 15 14.56 27.41 28.66
CA THR A 15 13.25 27.60 28.02
C THR A 15 13.31 27.40 26.50
N GLN A 16 14.38 27.85 25.84
CA GLN A 16 14.59 27.60 24.40
C GLN A 16 14.71 26.11 24.10
N VAL A 17 15.54 25.39 24.86
CA VAL A 17 15.70 23.93 24.70
C VAL A 17 14.38 23.20 24.93
N GLN A 18 13.60 23.59 25.95
CA GLN A 18 12.29 22.98 26.20
C GLN A 18 11.32 23.17 25.02
N ASN A 19 11.29 24.36 24.41
CA ASN A 19 10.46 24.62 23.23
C ASN A 19 10.91 23.80 22.01
N GLU A 20 12.23 23.65 21.80
CA GLU A 20 12.78 22.84 20.71
C GLU A 20 12.47 21.34 20.91
N LEU A 21 12.49 20.86 22.16
CA LEU A 21 12.20 19.46 22.49
C LEU A 21 10.76 19.03 22.14
N VAL A 22 9.78 19.94 22.11
CA VAL A 22 8.41 19.63 21.64
C VAL A 22 8.41 19.13 20.18
N SER A 23 9.35 19.61 19.35
CA SER A 23 9.48 19.12 17.97
C SER A 23 10.05 17.71 17.92
N VAL A 24 10.94 17.35 18.86
CA VAL A 24 11.48 15.99 18.98
C VAL A 24 10.40 15.03 19.46
N GLU A 25 9.59 15.42 20.44
CA GLU A 25 8.45 14.63 20.94
C GLU A 25 7.51 14.23 19.79
N ARG A 26 7.13 15.19 18.93
CA ARG A 26 6.31 14.90 17.74
C ARG A 26 6.95 13.93 16.75
N LEU A 27 8.28 13.91 16.63
CA LEU A 27 8.96 12.93 15.78
C LEU A 27 8.92 11.54 16.40
N LEU A 28 9.02 11.45 17.73
CA LEU A 28 8.90 10.19 18.45
C LEU A 28 7.49 9.61 18.33
N ASP A 29 6.45 10.45 18.31
CA ASP A 29 5.07 10.00 18.08
C ASP A 29 4.91 9.21 16.76
N TYR A 30 5.66 9.58 15.70
CA TYR A 30 5.65 8.84 14.44
C TYR A 30 6.40 7.50 14.48
N CYS A 31 7.35 7.35 15.40
CA CYS A 31 8.09 6.10 15.58
C CYS A 31 7.25 5.01 16.26
N ASP A 32 6.23 5.40 17.02
CA ASP A 32 5.38 4.50 17.81
C ASP A 32 4.04 4.14 17.12
N LEU A 33 3.86 4.53 15.85
CA LEU A 33 2.68 4.17 15.07
C LEU A 33 2.65 2.67 14.75
N GLU A 34 1.44 2.10 14.71
CA GLU A 34 1.24 0.73 14.24
C GLU A 34 1.63 0.62 12.76
N PRO A 35 2.64 -0.20 12.41
CA PRO A 35 3.05 -0.38 11.02
C PRO A 35 2.06 -1.27 10.27
N GLU A 36 2.03 -1.15 8.94
CA GLU A 36 1.36 -2.15 8.11
C GLU A 36 2.04 -3.53 8.22
N ALA A 37 1.40 -4.56 7.68
CA ALA A 37 1.96 -5.90 7.65
C ALA A 37 3.36 -5.91 6.99
N GLN A 38 4.18 -6.90 7.35
CA GLN A 38 5.56 -6.98 6.87
C GLN A 38 5.63 -7.08 5.33
N TRP A 39 6.61 -6.38 4.76
CA TRP A 39 6.85 -6.39 3.31
C TRP A 39 7.31 -7.75 2.81
N GLU A 40 8.16 -8.42 3.59
CA GLU A 40 8.73 -9.73 3.29
C GLU A 40 8.63 -10.61 4.54
N ILE A 41 8.29 -11.89 4.35
CA ILE A 41 8.16 -12.87 5.44
C ILE A 41 9.10 -14.04 5.14
N GLU A 42 10.13 -14.22 5.97
CA GLU A 42 11.11 -15.29 5.79
C GLU A 42 10.45 -16.67 5.73
N GLY A 43 10.84 -17.45 4.72
CA GLY A 43 10.35 -18.82 4.53
C GLY A 43 8.93 -18.95 3.99
N LYS A 44 8.23 -17.84 3.70
CA LYS A 44 6.89 -17.84 3.11
C LYS A 44 6.80 -17.20 1.73
N THR A 45 7.93 -16.85 1.14
CA THR A 45 8.00 -16.35 -0.23
C THR A 45 7.55 -17.44 -1.22
N PRO A 46 6.57 -17.18 -2.10
CA PRO A 46 6.18 -18.10 -3.15
C PRO A 46 7.33 -18.34 -4.14
N ASN A 47 7.24 -19.43 -4.91
CA ASN A 47 8.19 -19.68 -6.00
C ASN A 47 8.21 -18.51 -7.00
N THR A 48 9.33 -18.36 -7.72
CA THR A 48 9.51 -17.28 -8.71
C THR A 48 8.43 -17.25 -9.81
N GLU A 49 7.85 -18.40 -10.12
CA GLU A 49 6.79 -18.60 -11.11
C GLU A 49 5.39 -18.23 -10.60
N TRP A 50 5.22 -18.00 -9.30
CA TRP A 50 3.94 -17.58 -8.74
C TRP A 50 3.60 -16.14 -9.16
N PRO A 51 2.32 -15.84 -9.46
CA PRO A 51 1.19 -16.77 -9.55
C PRO A 51 1.18 -17.60 -10.85
N GLU A 52 0.91 -18.91 -10.73
CA GLU A 52 0.97 -19.85 -11.86
C GLU A 52 -0.35 -19.85 -12.65
N HIS A 53 -1.48 -19.90 -11.95
CA HIS A 53 -2.80 -20.03 -12.56
C HIS A 53 -3.58 -18.72 -12.48
N GLY A 54 -3.31 -17.89 -11.47
CA GLY A 54 -4.03 -16.64 -11.22
C GLY A 54 -5.47 -16.85 -10.74
N ILE A 55 -5.72 -17.94 -10.01
CA ILE A 55 -7.02 -18.21 -9.38
C ILE A 55 -7.15 -17.32 -8.16
N ILE A 56 -8.29 -16.65 -7.97
CA ILE A 56 -8.53 -15.78 -6.80
C ILE A 56 -9.76 -16.28 -6.07
N SER A 57 -9.62 -16.68 -4.80
CA SER A 57 -10.75 -17.07 -3.97
C SER A 57 -10.94 -16.12 -2.78
N TYR A 58 -12.21 -15.76 -2.56
CA TYR A 58 -12.69 -15.04 -1.39
C TYR A 58 -13.50 -16.02 -0.55
N GLU A 59 -13.21 -16.10 0.74
CA GLU A 59 -13.91 -16.98 1.68
C GLU A 59 -14.31 -16.20 2.94
N ASN A 60 -15.61 -15.92 3.05
CA ASN A 60 -16.22 -15.19 4.17
C ASN A 60 -15.55 -13.83 4.43
N VAL A 61 -15.19 -13.12 3.36
CA VAL A 61 -14.44 -11.88 3.46
C VAL A 61 -15.34 -10.72 3.87
N SER A 62 -14.93 -9.99 4.91
CA SER A 62 -15.58 -8.73 5.31
C SER A 62 -14.55 -7.64 5.51
N LEU A 63 -14.88 -6.42 5.08
CA LEU A 63 -13.97 -5.27 5.14
C LEU A 63 -14.68 -4.10 5.80
N GLN A 64 -13.99 -3.48 6.76
CA GLN A 64 -14.38 -2.26 7.46
C GLN A 64 -13.19 -1.29 7.48
N TYR A 65 -13.46 0.01 7.35
CA TYR A 65 -12.42 1.04 7.34
C TYR A 65 -12.01 1.48 8.74
N SER A 66 -12.92 1.35 9.70
CA SER A 66 -12.69 1.62 11.11
C SER A 66 -13.46 0.59 11.94
N GLU A 67 -12.95 0.25 13.12
CA GLU A 67 -13.61 -0.67 14.05
C GLU A 67 -14.99 -0.18 14.49
N CYS A 68 -15.20 1.14 14.46
CA CYS A 68 -16.46 1.77 14.85
C CYS A 68 -17.48 1.84 13.72
N GLU A 69 -17.09 1.49 12.48
CA GLU A 69 -17.95 1.61 11.30
C GLU A 69 -18.54 0.27 10.88
N ALA A 70 -19.71 0.33 10.24
CA ALA A 70 -20.31 -0.86 9.67
C ALA A 70 -19.47 -1.40 8.50
N PRO A 71 -19.33 -2.72 8.36
CA PRO A 71 -18.55 -3.31 7.27
C PRO A 71 -19.15 -2.96 5.91
N VAL A 72 -18.30 -2.50 4.99
CA VAL A 72 -18.64 -2.15 3.60
C VAL A 72 -18.83 -3.41 2.77
N LEU A 73 -17.95 -4.40 2.95
CA LEU A 73 -18.07 -5.73 2.38
C LEU A 73 -18.47 -6.71 3.49
N LYS A 74 -19.46 -7.57 3.22
CA LYS A 74 -20.03 -8.48 4.23
C LYS A 74 -20.08 -9.90 3.71
N ASN A 75 -19.31 -10.80 4.35
CA ASN A 75 -19.31 -12.24 4.09
C ASN A 75 -19.25 -12.61 2.60
N LEU A 76 -18.34 -11.98 1.86
CA LEU A 76 -18.14 -12.27 0.45
C LEU A 76 -17.44 -13.61 0.27
N THR A 77 -18.08 -14.49 -0.51
CA THR A 77 -17.52 -15.78 -0.89
C THR A 77 -17.71 -15.98 -2.39
N PHE A 78 -16.61 -16.01 -3.14
CA PHE A 78 -16.62 -16.27 -4.59
C PHE A 78 -15.23 -16.72 -5.06
N CYS A 79 -15.16 -17.28 -6.26
CA CYS A 79 -13.91 -17.72 -6.87
C CYS A 79 -13.85 -17.24 -8.32
N ILE A 80 -12.73 -16.61 -8.69
CA ILE A 80 -12.39 -16.19 -10.05
C ILE A 80 -11.38 -17.20 -10.59
N LYS A 81 -11.67 -17.79 -11.75
CA LYS A 81 -10.77 -18.79 -12.34
C LYS A 81 -9.58 -18.12 -13.00
N GLY A 82 -8.50 -18.90 -13.14
CA GLY A 82 -7.32 -18.47 -13.87
C GLY A 82 -7.65 -18.06 -15.31
N SER A 83 -7.01 -16.99 -15.79
CA SER A 83 -7.24 -16.41 -17.12
C SER A 83 -8.68 -15.95 -17.40
N GLU A 84 -9.52 -15.79 -16.38
CA GLU A 84 -10.90 -15.33 -16.52
C GLU A 84 -10.99 -13.80 -16.55
N LYS A 85 -11.79 -13.25 -17.46
CA LYS A 85 -12.10 -11.81 -17.51
C LYS A 85 -13.41 -11.56 -16.77
N VAL A 86 -13.34 -10.87 -15.63
CA VAL A 86 -14.50 -10.59 -14.78
C VAL A 86 -14.81 -9.10 -14.76
N GLY A 87 -16.08 -8.74 -14.96
CA GLY A 87 -16.58 -7.38 -14.82
C GLY A 87 -17.31 -7.19 -13.49
N ILE A 88 -16.90 -6.21 -12.69
CA ILE A 88 -17.55 -5.87 -11.42
C ILE A 88 -18.45 -4.65 -11.62
N VAL A 89 -19.76 -4.83 -11.46
CA VAL A 89 -20.77 -3.78 -11.65
C VAL A 89 -21.53 -3.48 -10.36
N GLY A 90 -21.98 -2.23 -10.21
CA GLY A 90 -22.76 -1.81 -9.04
C GLY A 90 -22.85 -0.30 -8.95
N ARG A 91 -23.79 0.22 -8.14
CA ARG A 91 -23.96 1.65 -7.90
C ARG A 91 -22.69 2.28 -7.29
N THR A 92 -22.56 3.60 -7.39
CA THR A 92 -21.53 4.34 -6.64
C THR A 92 -21.70 4.07 -5.14
N GLY A 93 -20.57 3.83 -4.45
CA GLY A 93 -20.59 3.46 -3.02
C GLY A 93 -20.88 1.98 -2.73
N ALA A 94 -21.09 1.12 -3.73
CA ALA A 94 -21.35 -0.31 -3.52
C ALA A 94 -20.14 -1.15 -3.05
N GLY A 95 -19.01 -0.53 -2.69
CA GLY A 95 -17.82 -1.25 -2.23
C GLY A 95 -16.90 -1.82 -3.34
N LYS A 96 -17.09 -1.44 -4.60
CA LYS A 96 -16.24 -1.92 -5.72
C LYS A 96 -14.75 -1.61 -5.51
N SER A 97 -14.44 -0.37 -5.15
CA SER A 97 -13.06 0.03 -4.84
C SER A 97 -12.54 -0.70 -3.60
N SER A 98 -13.40 -0.92 -2.60
CA SER A 98 -13.04 -1.65 -1.38
C SER A 98 -12.68 -3.11 -1.65
N LEU A 99 -13.33 -3.76 -2.62
CA LEU A 99 -12.98 -5.12 -3.05
C LEU A 99 -11.58 -5.16 -3.67
N VAL A 100 -11.23 -4.16 -4.48
CA VAL A 100 -9.86 -4.04 -5.00
C VAL A 100 -8.88 -3.76 -3.87
N SER A 101 -9.23 -2.88 -2.93
CA SER A 101 -8.40 -2.58 -1.75
C SER A 101 -8.14 -3.80 -0.87
N SER A 102 -9.11 -4.71 -0.69
CA SER A 102 -8.89 -5.96 0.04
C SER A 102 -7.96 -6.91 -0.69
N LEU A 103 -8.05 -7.00 -2.03
CA LEU A 103 -7.16 -7.85 -2.82
C LEU A 103 -5.69 -7.42 -2.73
N PHE A 104 -5.44 -6.11 -2.79
CA PHE A 104 -4.09 -5.53 -2.66
C PHE A 104 -3.62 -5.42 -1.20
N ARG A 105 -4.44 -5.86 -0.24
CA ARG A 105 -4.23 -5.69 1.20
C ARG A 105 -3.82 -4.25 1.55
N LEU A 106 -4.53 -3.28 0.98
CA LEU A 106 -4.41 -1.87 1.37
C LEU A 106 -5.16 -1.60 2.68
N ILE A 107 -6.18 -2.42 2.95
CA ILE A 107 -6.95 -2.44 4.17
C ILE A 107 -7.11 -3.92 4.54
N GLU A 108 -6.77 -4.26 5.77
CA GLU A 108 -6.90 -5.62 6.25
C GLU A 108 -8.38 -6.00 6.36
N SER A 109 -8.69 -7.23 5.93
CA SER A 109 -10.05 -7.77 5.92
C SER A 109 -10.14 -9.02 6.79
N SER A 110 -11.31 -9.27 7.35
CA SER A 110 -11.61 -10.55 7.98
C SER A 110 -11.90 -11.61 6.91
N GLY A 111 -11.82 -12.90 7.25
CA GLY A 111 -11.93 -13.99 6.28
C GLY A 111 -10.62 -14.24 5.54
N ASP A 112 -10.67 -15.06 4.49
CA ASP A 112 -9.48 -15.45 3.73
C ASP A 112 -9.60 -15.02 2.27
N ILE A 113 -8.52 -14.43 1.76
CA ILE A 113 -8.33 -14.17 0.33
C ILE A 113 -7.13 -15.02 -0.10
N ARG A 114 -7.33 -15.92 -1.05
CA ARG A 114 -6.26 -16.76 -1.60
C ARG A 114 -6.01 -16.42 -3.05
N ILE A 115 -4.73 -16.48 -3.43
CA ILE A 115 -4.29 -16.40 -4.82
C ILE A 115 -3.55 -17.72 -5.11
N ASP A 116 -4.09 -18.48 -6.07
CA ASP A 116 -3.81 -19.89 -6.29
C ASP A 116 -4.04 -20.71 -5.00
N SER A 117 -2.99 -21.35 -4.49
CA SER A 117 -3.03 -22.16 -3.26
C SER A 117 -2.63 -21.37 -1.99
N HIS A 118 -2.20 -20.11 -2.12
CA HIS A 118 -1.61 -19.35 -1.01
C HIS A 118 -2.59 -18.35 -0.41
N ASN A 119 -2.71 -18.34 0.92
CA ASN A 119 -3.42 -17.29 1.63
C ASN A 119 -2.60 -16.01 1.61
N THR A 120 -3.21 -14.91 1.14
CA THR A 120 -2.55 -13.60 1.06
C THR A 120 -2.09 -13.09 2.42
N LYS A 121 -2.70 -13.50 3.54
CA LYS A 121 -2.27 -13.13 4.90
C LYS A 121 -0.95 -13.75 5.32
N GLU A 122 -0.54 -14.83 4.68
CA GLU A 122 0.69 -15.55 4.99
C GLU A 122 1.89 -15.06 4.17
N LEU A 123 1.65 -14.26 3.14
CA LEU A 123 2.68 -13.73 2.25
C LEU A 123 3.06 -12.29 2.64
N GLY A 124 4.29 -11.91 2.30
CA GLY A 124 4.75 -10.53 2.39
C GLY A 124 3.99 -9.61 1.44
N LEU A 125 3.80 -8.35 1.82
CA LEU A 125 3.08 -7.38 0.97
C LEU A 125 3.79 -7.12 -0.36
N HIS A 126 5.13 -7.16 -0.41
CA HIS A 126 5.87 -6.99 -1.65
C HIS A 126 5.67 -8.16 -2.61
N ASP A 127 5.61 -9.39 -2.10
CA ASP A 127 5.37 -10.58 -2.93
C ASP A 127 4.02 -10.48 -3.63
N ILE A 128 2.99 -10.02 -2.92
CA ILE A 128 1.64 -9.85 -3.48
C ILE A 128 1.60 -8.66 -4.44
N ARG A 129 1.97 -7.47 -3.96
CA ARG A 129 1.82 -6.21 -4.71
C ARG A 129 2.76 -6.13 -5.91
N GLY A 130 3.88 -6.84 -5.90
CA GLY A 130 4.81 -6.94 -7.04
C GLY A 130 4.30 -7.85 -8.17
N ARG A 131 3.29 -8.69 -7.92
CA ARG A 131 2.71 -9.61 -8.91
C ARG A 131 1.32 -9.21 -9.39
N LEU A 132 0.75 -8.15 -8.81
CA LEU A 132 -0.55 -7.59 -9.20
C LEU A 132 -0.39 -6.19 -9.78
N SER A 133 -1.11 -5.91 -10.85
CA SER A 133 -1.13 -4.58 -11.49
C SER A 133 -2.48 -3.90 -11.32
N ILE A 134 -2.48 -2.61 -11.01
CA ILE A 134 -3.69 -1.79 -10.85
C ILE A 134 -3.53 -0.47 -11.59
N ILE A 135 -4.63 -0.02 -12.21
CA ILE A 135 -4.76 1.34 -12.72
C ILE A 135 -5.66 2.11 -11.75
N PRO A 136 -5.13 3.13 -11.04
CA PRO A 136 -5.91 3.89 -10.07
C PRO A 136 -7.00 4.73 -10.76
N GLN A 137 -8.10 5.01 -10.06
CA GLN A 137 -9.18 5.85 -10.58
C GLN A 137 -8.74 7.29 -10.85
N ASN A 138 -7.86 7.82 -9.99
CA ASN A 138 -7.23 9.12 -10.16
C ASN A 138 -5.78 8.90 -10.59
N PRO A 139 -5.39 9.25 -11.84
CA PRO A 139 -4.01 9.13 -12.27
C PRO A 139 -3.14 10.13 -11.50
N VAL A 140 -2.01 9.66 -10.98
CA VAL A 140 -1.02 10.49 -10.29
C VAL A 140 0.30 10.36 -11.04
N LEU A 141 0.91 11.50 -11.36
CA LEU A 141 2.24 11.58 -11.96
C LEU A 141 3.15 12.37 -11.03
N PHE A 142 4.37 11.88 -10.84
CA PHE A 142 5.39 12.60 -10.10
C PHE A 142 6.03 13.67 -10.99
N SER A 143 6.46 14.79 -10.40
CA SER A 143 7.16 15.90 -11.07
C SER A 143 8.59 15.50 -11.46
N THR A 144 8.70 14.54 -12.36
CA THR A 144 9.93 13.93 -12.86
C THR A 144 9.78 13.61 -14.35
N SER A 145 10.77 12.96 -14.95
CA SER A 145 10.71 12.57 -16.36
C SER A 145 9.60 11.54 -16.62
N VAL A 146 9.08 11.51 -17.85
CA VAL A 146 8.13 10.49 -18.30
C VAL A 146 8.72 9.09 -18.10
N ARG A 147 10.01 8.91 -18.40
CA ARG A 147 10.74 7.65 -18.17
C ARG A 147 10.63 7.16 -16.73
N ILE A 148 10.87 8.04 -15.75
CA ILE A 148 10.84 7.65 -14.33
C ILE A 148 9.41 7.34 -13.87
N ASN A 149 8.39 8.03 -14.42
CA ASN A 149 7.00 7.69 -14.15
C ASN A 149 6.60 6.32 -14.75
N LEU A 150 7.19 5.91 -15.88
CA LEU A 150 6.91 4.62 -16.53
C LEU A 150 7.69 3.45 -15.91
N ASP A 151 8.97 3.66 -15.60
CA ASP A 151 9.87 2.63 -15.08
C ASP A 151 10.84 3.24 -14.05
N PRO A 152 10.42 3.37 -12.78
CA PRO A 152 11.24 3.96 -11.73
C PRO A 152 12.47 3.11 -11.38
N TYR A 153 12.42 1.80 -11.63
CA TYR A 153 13.50 0.86 -11.33
C TYR A 153 14.46 0.63 -12.51
N LYS A 154 14.19 1.23 -13.68
CA LYS A 154 14.99 1.10 -14.91
C LYS A 154 15.20 -0.37 -15.33
N GLN A 155 14.14 -1.17 -15.22
CA GLN A 155 14.16 -2.58 -15.60
C GLN A 155 13.97 -2.80 -17.11
N ALA A 156 13.38 -1.84 -17.82
CA ALA A 156 13.08 -1.92 -19.25
C ALA A 156 14.04 -1.05 -20.08
N SER A 157 14.39 -1.56 -21.28
CA SER A 157 15.15 -0.80 -22.27
C SER A 157 14.31 0.30 -22.93
N ASP A 158 14.98 1.29 -23.50
CA ASP A 158 14.34 2.44 -24.15
C ASP A 158 13.51 2.00 -25.35
N GLU A 159 13.99 1.01 -26.10
CA GLU A 159 13.29 0.44 -27.25
C GLU A 159 11.96 -0.18 -26.84
N LYS A 160 11.95 -0.96 -25.75
CA LYS A 160 10.72 -1.60 -25.24
C LYS A 160 9.71 -0.54 -24.78
N LEU A 161 10.18 0.50 -24.10
CA LEU A 161 9.32 1.59 -23.65
C LEU A 161 8.74 2.37 -24.83
N TRP A 162 9.52 2.57 -25.90
CA TRP A 162 9.00 3.20 -27.10
C TRP A 162 7.90 2.40 -27.79
N THR A 163 8.10 1.08 -27.96
CA THR A 163 7.06 0.21 -28.52
C THR A 163 5.77 0.28 -27.71
N ILE A 164 5.85 0.26 -26.39
CA ILE A 164 4.66 0.35 -25.52
C ILE A 164 3.96 1.71 -25.71
N LEU A 165 4.72 2.81 -25.81
CA LEU A 165 4.15 4.15 -26.00
C LEU A 165 3.44 4.31 -27.34
N GLU A 166 3.94 3.68 -28.40
CA GLU A 166 3.24 3.59 -29.69
C GLU A 166 1.95 2.78 -29.59
N GLU A 167 1.99 1.61 -28.92
CA GLU A 167 0.80 0.76 -28.72
C GLU A 167 -0.33 1.47 -27.96
N VAL A 168 0.01 2.29 -26.96
CA VAL A 168 -0.96 3.06 -26.18
C VAL A 168 -1.28 4.45 -26.77
N GLN A 169 -0.80 4.73 -27.99
CA GLN A 169 -1.10 5.96 -28.75
C GLN A 169 -0.69 7.25 -28.04
N LEU A 170 0.45 7.23 -27.36
CA LEU A 170 1.04 8.41 -26.71
C LEU A 170 2.18 9.05 -27.52
N LEU A 171 2.45 8.49 -28.71
CA LEU A 171 3.35 8.98 -29.75
C LEU A 171 2.59 9.15 -31.06
#